data_AF-A0A369BQ67-F1
#
_entry.id   AF-A0A369BQ67-F1
#
_cell.length_a   1.000
_cell.length_b   1.000
_cell.length_c   1.000
_cell.angle_alpha   90.00
_cell.angle_beta   90.00
_cell.angle_gamma   90.00
#
_symmetry.space_group_name_H-M   'P 1'
#
loop_
_entity.id
_entity.type
_entity.pdbx_description
1 polymer ?
#
loop_
_entity_poly.entity_id
_entity_poly.type
_entity_poly.pdbx_seq_one_letter_code
_entity_poly.pdbx_strand_id
1 'polypeptide(L)'
;MMSDNNKLMTGILILAAGIIILLGKLGVFSFLGKALWPLLLLIPGIIFHLWHFWRKGPSELLLPGGILMVYGILFIIANIGGWSTLKYTWPGFILGIAVGLYEYEFFSPVRQKGVLIAAVILGAVSVVLLGVTLFSLALIYLVAAVLIIGGIWLIAARGKSRRGW
;
A
#
# COMPACT_ATOMS: atom_id res chain seq x y z
N MET A 1 -28.68 -42.73 24.17
CA MET A 1 -28.86 -42.70 22.70
C MET A 1 -28.74 -41.26 22.23
N MET A 2 -27.73 -40.92 21.43
CA MET A 2 -27.70 -39.61 20.75
C MET A 2 -28.82 -39.59 19.70
N SER A 3 -29.65 -38.54 19.71
CA SER A 3 -30.66 -38.32 18.67
C SER A 3 -29.97 -38.18 17.31
N ASP A 4 -30.62 -38.59 16.23
CA ASP A 4 -30.01 -38.57 14.89
C ASP A 4 -29.60 -37.15 14.45
N ASN A 5 -30.26 -36.11 14.98
CA ASN A 5 -29.87 -34.71 14.82
C ASN A 5 -28.47 -34.42 15.40
N ASN A 6 -28.09 -35.04 16.52
CA ASN A 6 -26.76 -34.86 17.12
C ASN A 6 -25.68 -35.56 16.30
N LYS A 7 -25.99 -36.70 15.65
CA LYS A 7 -25.04 -37.38 14.74
C LYS A 7 -24.81 -36.56 13.47
N LEU A 8 -25.89 -36.00 12.90
CA LEU A 8 -25.83 -35.14 11.73
C LEU A 8 -25.00 -33.88 12.03
N MET A 9 -25.24 -33.24 13.17
CA MET A 9 -24.49 -32.06 13.61
C MET A 9 -22.99 -32.37 13.84
N THR A 10 -22.66 -33.47 14.51
CA THR A 10 -21.26 -33.89 14.67
C THR A 10 -20.60 -34.18 13.33
N GLY A 11 -21.31 -34.82 12.39
CA GLY A 11 -20.81 -35.06 11.03
C GLY A 11 -20.51 -33.76 10.27
N ILE A 12 -21.41 -32.77 10.33
CA ILE A 12 -21.21 -31.44 9.74
C ILE A 12 -19.98 -30.75 10.34
N LEU A 13 -19.81 -30.79 11.65
CA LEU A 13 -18.66 -30.16 12.33
C LEU A 13 -17.33 -30.78 11.91
N ILE A 14 -17.27 -32.11 11.80
CA ILE A 14 -16.07 -32.82 11.33
C ILE A 14 -15.77 -32.47 9.87
N LEU A 15 -16.80 -32.44 9.01
CA LEU A 15 -16.66 -32.05 7.60
C LEU A 15 -16.14 -30.61 7.47
N ALA A 16 -16.72 -29.68 8.23
CA ALA A 16 -16.29 -28.28 8.25
C ALA A 16 -14.85 -28.13 8.73
N ALA A 17 -14.46 -28.85 9.80
CA ALA A 17 -13.08 -28.86 10.29
C ALA A 17 -12.11 -29.39 9.22
N GLY A 18 -12.46 -30.48 8.53
CA GLY A 18 -11.67 -31.03 7.43
C GLY A 18 -11.47 -30.02 6.28
N ILE A 19 -12.54 -29.33 5.87
CA ILE A 19 -12.48 -28.28 4.85
C ILE A 19 -11.58 -27.13 5.30
N ILE A 20 -11.73 -26.63 6.53
CA ILE A 20 -10.91 -25.53 7.08
C ILE A 20 -9.43 -25.91 7.07
N ILE A 21 -9.08 -27.13 7.51
CA ILE A 21 -7.70 -27.61 7.51
C ILE A 21 -7.14 -27.69 6.08
N LEU A 22 -7.92 -28.22 5.13
CA LEU A 22 -7.52 -28.29 3.71
C LEU A 22 -7.32 -26.89 3.10
N LEU A 23 -8.22 -25.95 3.36
CA LEU A 23 -8.09 -24.56 2.91
C LEU A 23 -6.83 -23.90 3.50
N GLY A 24 -6.51 -24.17 4.76
CA GLY A 24 -5.27 -23.72 5.38
C GLY A 24 -4.03 -24.29 4.71
N LYS A 25 -4.02 -25.59 4.41
CA LYS A 25 -2.91 -26.25 3.69
C LYS A 25 -2.73 -25.73 2.26
N LEU A 26 -3.83 -25.41 1.58
CA LEU A 26 -3.83 -24.78 0.26
C LEU A 26 -3.38 -23.30 0.29
N GLY A 27 -3.11 -22.75 1.46
CA GLY A 27 -2.61 -21.38 1.62
C GLY A 27 -3.70 -20.31 1.51
N VAL A 28 -4.98 -20.67 1.53
CA VAL A 28 -6.10 -19.72 1.41
C VAL A 28 -6.04 -18.68 2.53
N PHE A 29 -5.80 -19.08 3.78
CA PHE A 29 -5.67 -18.13 4.88
C PHE A 29 -4.43 -17.23 4.77
N SER A 30 -3.33 -17.73 4.20
CA SER A 30 -2.13 -16.93 3.96
C SER A 30 -2.36 -15.89 2.86
N PHE A 31 -3.02 -16.29 1.77
CA PHE A 31 -3.43 -15.40 0.68
C PHE A 31 -4.40 -14.33 1.19
N LEU A 32 -5.47 -14.74 1.90
CA LEU A 32 -6.44 -13.81 2.47
C LEU A 32 -5.79 -12.86 3.46
N GLY A 33 -4.92 -13.35 4.34
CA GLY A 33 -4.16 -12.51 5.26
C GLY A 33 -3.35 -11.43 4.54
N LYS A 34 -2.63 -11.80 3.47
CA LYS A 34 -1.84 -10.86 2.65
C LYS A 34 -2.69 -9.87 1.86
N ALA A 35 -3.78 -10.34 1.26
CA ALA A 35 -4.63 -9.51 0.41
C ALA A 35 -5.53 -8.57 1.21
N LEU A 36 -6.05 -9.02 2.37
CA LEU A 36 -7.06 -8.30 3.12
C LEU A 36 -6.51 -7.34 4.17
N TRP A 37 -5.29 -7.56 4.68
CA TRP A 37 -4.79 -6.72 5.78
C TRP A 37 -4.70 -5.22 5.44
N PRO A 38 -4.36 -4.75 4.22
CA PRO A 38 -4.39 -3.31 3.91
C PRO A 38 -5.81 -2.77 3.90
N LEU A 39 -6.79 -3.61 3.57
CA LEU A 39 -8.21 -3.23 3.62
C LEU A 39 -8.66 -2.97 5.06
N LEU A 40 -8.03 -3.60 6.07
CA LEU A 40 -8.30 -3.28 7.47
C LEU A 40 -7.90 -1.84 7.85
N LEU A 41 -7.02 -1.19 7.08
CA LEU A 41 -6.71 0.23 7.22
C LEU A 41 -7.60 1.07 6.32
N LEU A 42 -7.74 0.68 5.05
CA LEU A 42 -8.50 1.44 4.07
C LEU A 42 -9.99 1.53 4.41
N ILE A 43 -10.61 0.44 4.85
CA ILE A 43 -12.04 0.39 5.17
C ILE A 43 -12.40 1.36 6.31
N PRO A 44 -11.74 1.34 7.49
CA PRO A 44 -11.99 2.36 8.51
C PRO A 44 -11.72 3.79 8.03
N GLY A 45 -10.70 4.01 7.21
CA GLY A 45 -10.44 5.31 6.59
C GLY A 45 -11.61 5.82 5.77
N ILE A 46 -12.18 4.95 4.90
CA ILE A 46 -13.39 5.24 4.12
C ILE A 46 -14.59 5.46 5.04
N ILE A 47 -14.78 4.63 6.08
CA ILE A 47 -15.88 4.77 7.04
C ILE A 47 -15.84 6.14 7.72
N PHE A 48 -14.67 6.63 8.13
CA PHE A 48 -14.53 7.97 8.73
C PHE A 48 -14.91 9.08 7.76
N HIS A 49 -14.49 9.00 6.50
CA HIS A 49 -14.92 9.93 5.46
C HIS A 49 -16.43 9.90 5.25
N LEU A 50 -17.01 8.70 5.09
CA LEU A 50 -18.46 8.53 4.91
C LEU A 50 -19.23 9.06 6.12
N TRP A 51 -18.74 8.84 7.34
CA TRP A 51 -19.37 9.39 8.53
C TRP A 51 -19.36 10.92 8.50
N HIS A 52 -18.23 11.55 8.20
CA HIS A 52 -18.15 13.00 8.10
C HIS A 52 -19.09 13.57 7.02
N PHE A 53 -18.97 13.09 5.77
CA PHE A 53 -19.70 13.67 4.64
C PHE A 53 -21.19 13.28 4.58
N TRP A 54 -21.55 12.03 4.91
CA TRP A 54 -22.96 11.60 4.84
C TRP A 54 -23.72 11.79 6.14
N ARG A 55 -23.07 11.60 7.28
CA ARG A 55 -23.73 11.64 8.60
C ARG A 55 -23.41 12.90 9.39
N LYS A 56 -22.78 13.90 8.77
CA LYS A 56 -22.35 15.15 9.41
C LYS A 56 -21.50 14.89 10.67
N GLY A 57 -20.65 13.86 10.61
CA GLY A 57 -19.73 13.52 11.68
C GLY A 57 -18.68 14.62 11.94
N PRO A 58 -18.03 14.61 13.11
CA PRO A 58 -16.99 15.59 13.45
C PRO A 58 -15.85 15.62 12.44
N SER A 59 -15.28 16.80 12.19
CA SER A 59 -14.11 17.00 11.31
C SER A 59 -12.87 16.23 11.79
N GLU A 60 -12.80 15.97 13.08
CA GLU A 60 -11.76 15.22 13.80
C GLU A 60 -11.61 13.79 13.27
N LEU A 61 -12.66 13.23 12.66
CA LEU A 61 -12.62 11.91 12.02
C LEU A 61 -11.81 11.91 10.73
N LEU A 62 -11.71 13.04 10.03
CA LEU A 62 -10.98 13.14 8.79
C LEU A 62 -9.47 13.01 8.98
N LEU A 63 -8.94 13.46 10.12
CA LEU A 63 -7.51 13.30 10.43
C LEU A 63 -7.06 11.83 10.39
N PRO A 64 -7.62 10.91 11.23
CA PRO A 64 -7.31 9.50 11.11
C PRO A 64 -7.84 8.90 9.80
N GLY A 65 -8.93 9.44 9.24
CA GLY A 65 -9.48 9.02 7.95
C GLY A 65 -8.49 9.12 6.80
N GLY A 66 -7.90 10.31 6.61
CA GLY A 66 -6.94 10.60 5.54
C GLY A 66 -5.64 9.82 5.72
N ILE A 67 -5.14 9.71 6.95
CA ILE A 67 -3.97 8.88 7.28
C ILE A 67 -4.20 7.43 6.88
N LEU A 68 -5.32 6.85 7.30
CA LEU A 68 -5.67 5.46 7.03
C LEU A 68 -5.90 5.18 5.54
N MET A 69 -6.51 6.13 4.81
CA MET A 69 -6.67 6.05 3.36
C MET A 69 -5.31 5.98 2.66
N VAL A 70 -4.41 6.91 2.94
CA VAL A 70 -3.08 6.95 2.31
C VAL A 70 -2.27 5.71 2.69
N TYR A 71 -2.29 5.29 3.95
CA TYR A 71 -1.53 4.12 4.41
C TYR A 71 -2.08 2.83 3.82
N GLY A 72 -3.41 2.68 3.76
CA GLY A 72 -4.07 1.56 3.10
C GLY A 72 -3.64 1.44 1.64
N ILE A 73 -3.59 2.57 0.91
CA ILE A 73 -3.11 2.61 -0.48
C ILE A 73 -1.63 2.21 -0.57
N LEU A 74 -0.75 2.75 0.29
CA LEU A 74 0.68 2.39 0.30
C LEU A 74 0.89 0.89 0.52
N PHE A 75 0.10 0.30 1.40
CA PHE A 75 0.20 -1.13 1.71
C PHE A 75 -0.44 -2.03 0.64
N ILE A 76 -1.44 -1.53 -0.10
CA ILE A 76 -1.89 -2.19 -1.33
C ILE A 76 -0.78 -2.19 -2.38
N ILE A 77 -0.12 -1.04 -2.59
CA ILE A 77 1.05 -0.94 -3.48
C ILE A 77 2.15 -1.91 -3.05
N ALA A 78 2.44 -1.99 -1.75
CA ALA A 78 3.43 -2.92 -1.21
C ALA A 78 3.06 -4.39 -1.40
N ASN A 79 1.78 -4.76 -1.33
CA ASN A 79 1.37 -6.14 -1.59
C ASN A 79 1.42 -6.50 -3.08
N ILE A 80 1.04 -5.58 -3.97
CA ILE A 80 1.00 -5.83 -5.42
C ILE A 80 2.41 -5.76 -6.03
N GLY A 81 3.16 -4.70 -5.71
CA GLY A 81 4.51 -4.46 -6.23
C GLY A 81 5.63 -5.11 -5.41
N GLY A 82 5.29 -5.75 -4.29
CA GLY A 82 6.24 -6.33 -3.35
C GLY A 82 6.71 -5.34 -2.28
N TRP A 83 6.98 -5.86 -1.08
CA TRP A 83 7.31 -5.05 0.11
C TRP A 83 8.56 -4.18 -0.06
N SER A 84 9.43 -4.54 -1.00
CA SER A 84 10.60 -3.74 -1.35
C SER A 84 10.22 -2.37 -1.96
N THR A 85 9.00 -2.19 -2.47
CA THR A 85 8.50 -0.90 -2.97
C THR A 85 8.37 0.14 -1.87
N LEU A 86 8.17 -0.26 -0.61
CA LEU A 86 8.13 0.67 0.53
C LEU A 86 9.43 1.47 0.67
N LYS A 87 10.57 0.96 0.21
CA LYS A 87 11.83 1.72 0.21
C LYS A 87 11.76 2.98 -0.66
N TYR A 88 10.86 3.01 -1.65
CA TYR A 88 10.66 4.14 -2.55
C TYR A 88 9.43 4.97 -2.18
N THR A 89 8.39 4.33 -1.65
CA THR A 89 7.11 4.97 -1.31
C THR A 89 7.01 5.42 0.14
N TRP A 90 8.02 5.18 0.99
CA TRP A 90 8.03 5.57 2.40
C TRP A 90 7.68 7.03 2.69
N PRO A 91 8.05 8.04 1.88
CA PRO A 91 7.67 9.41 2.22
C PRO A 91 6.15 9.59 2.12
N GLY A 92 5.43 8.69 1.42
CA GLY A 92 3.98 8.61 1.47
C GLY A 92 3.39 8.46 2.88
N PHE A 93 4.14 7.94 3.86
CA PHE A 93 3.68 7.96 5.27
C PHE A 93 3.59 9.40 5.81
N ILE A 94 4.54 10.27 5.44
CA ILE A 94 4.48 11.70 5.75
C ILE A 94 3.30 12.34 5.00
N LEU A 95 3.09 11.96 3.73
CA LEU A 95 1.93 12.40 2.96
C LEU A 95 0.60 12.05 3.65
N GLY A 96 0.48 10.85 4.25
CA GLY A 96 -0.73 10.45 4.97
C GLY A 96 -1.06 11.39 6.12
N ILE A 97 -0.04 11.79 6.89
CA ILE A 97 -0.19 12.78 7.97
C ILE A 97 -0.59 14.14 7.38
N ALA A 98 0.08 14.57 6.31
CA ALA A 98 -0.23 15.84 5.65
C ALA A 98 -1.68 15.89 5.13
N VAL A 99 -2.15 14.82 4.48
CA VAL A 99 -3.52 14.69 3.97
C VAL A 99 -4.53 14.72 5.11
N GLY A 100 -4.32 13.95 6.17
CA GLY A 100 -5.22 13.97 7.33
C GLY A 100 -5.31 15.35 7.99
N LEU A 101 -4.18 16.04 8.16
CA LEU A 101 -4.16 17.40 8.71
C LEU A 101 -4.84 18.40 7.78
N TYR A 102 -4.61 18.27 6.46
CA TYR A 102 -5.24 19.11 5.45
C TYR A 102 -6.76 18.94 5.44
N GLU A 103 -7.25 17.70 5.42
CA GLU A 103 -8.68 17.39 5.45
C GLU A 103 -9.32 17.91 6.75
N TYR A 104 -8.69 17.64 7.89
CA TYR A 104 -9.16 18.16 9.18
C TYR A 104 -9.34 19.68 9.15
N GLU A 105 -8.30 20.44 8.78
CA GLU A 105 -8.34 21.91 8.82
C GLU A 105 -9.23 22.52 7.74
N PHE A 106 -9.36 21.87 6.57
CA PHE A 106 -10.21 22.35 5.49
C PHE A 106 -11.71 22.22 5.82
N PHE A 107 -12.09 21.12 6.48
CA PHE A 107 -13.48 20.83 6.83
C PHE A 107 -13.84 21.16 8.28
N SER A 108 -12.89 21.63 9.10
CA SER A 108 -13.19 22.05 10.47
C SER A 108 -13.94 23.39 10.48
N PRO A 109 -15.01 23.51 11.29
CA PRO A 109 -15.68 24.79 11.52
C PRO A 109 -14.78 25.82 12.24
N VAL A 110 -13.84 25.34 13.05
CA VAL A 110 -12.93 26.18 13.84
C VAL A 110 -11.51 25.95 13.36
N ARG A 111 -10.97 26.95 12.66
CA ARG A 111 -9.60 26.90 12.15
C ARG A 111 -8.58 27.00 13.26
N GLN A 112 -7.65 26.06 13.31
CA GLN A 112 -6.53 26.11 14.23
C GLN A 112 -5.33 26.75 13.54
N LYS A 113 -4.86 27.89 14.08
CA LYS A 113 -3.70 28.60 13.55
C LYS A 113 -2.50 27.66 13.50
N GLY A 114 -1.95 27.46 12.30
CA GLY A 114 -0.73 26.67 12.08
C GLY A 114 -0.96 25.25 11.57
N VAL A 115 -2.16 24.67 11.68
CA VAL A 115 -2.41 23.29 11.20
C VAL A 115 -2.29 23.20 9.68
N LEU A 116 -2.89 24.16 8.94
CA LEU A 116 -2.77 24.20 7.48
C LEU A 116 -1.30 24.35 7.04
N ILE A 117 -0.54 25.21 7.72
CA ILE A 117 0.88 25.43 7.42
C ILE A 117 1.66 24.15 7.65
N ALA A 118 1.42 23.46 8.77
CA ALA A 118 2.04 22.17 9.05
C ALA A 118 1.70 21.12 7.98
N ALA A 119 0.42 21.03 7.57
CA ALA A 119 -0.03 20.13 6.52
C ALA A 119 0.68 20.41 5.19
N VAL A 120 0.78 21.69 4.80
CA VAL A 120 1.46 22.11 3.56
C VAL A 120 2.96 21.81 3.60
N ILE A 121 3.63 22.11 4.72
CA ILE A 121 5.06 21.82 4.89
C ILE A 121 5.31 20.32 4.81
N LEU A 122 4.55 19.51 5.56
CA LEU A 122 4.67 18.06 5.54
C LEU A 122 4.38 17.48 4.15
N GLY A 123 3.36 17.99 3.47
CA GLY A 123 3.02 17.61 2.10
C GLY A 123 4.15 17.94 1.13
N ALA A 124 4.69 19.16 1.19
CA ALA A 124 5.80 19.59 0.34
C ALA A 124 7.06 18.74 0.59
N VAL A 125 7.44 18.52 1.86
CA VAL A 125 8.57 17.67 2.24
C VAL A 125 8.37 16.25 1.71
N SER A 126 7.17 15.69 1.89
CA SER A 126 6.85 14.35 1.39
C SER A 126 6.97 14.26 -0.13
N VAL A 127 6.46 15.25 -0.87
CA VAL A 127 6.50 15.27 -2.34
C VAL A 127 7.94 15.37 -2.83
N VAL A 128 8.75 16.25 -2.22
CA VAL A 128 10.18 16.36 -2.55
C VAL A 128 10.90 15.05 -2.29
N LEU A 129 10.68 14.42 -1.13
CA LEU A 129 11.30 13.15 -0.78
C LEU A 129 10.87 12.02 -1.73
N LEU A 130 9.59 11.96 -2.11
CA LEU A 130 9.10 11.01 -3.12
C LEU A 130 9.77 11.25 -4.47
N GLY A 131 9.91 12.52 -4.87
CA GLY A 131 10.63 12.90 -6.08
C GLY A 131 12.07 12.38 -6.05
N VAL A 132 12.78 12.55 -4.92
CA VAL A 132 14.15 12.07 -4.74
C VAL A 132 14.25 10.55 -4.81
N THR A 133 13.36 9.81 -4.13
CA THR A 133 13.41 8.34 -4.12
C THR A 133 13.11 7.75 -5.51
N LEU A 134 12.13 8.32 -6.23
CA LEU A 134 11.78 7.89 -7.58
C LEU A 134 12.84 8.31 -8.61
N PHE A 135 13.43 9.49 -8.47
CA PHE A 135 14.51 9.94 -9.34
C PHE A 135 15.78 9.08 -9.18
N SER A 136 16.15 8.74 -7.94
CA SER A 136 17.26 7.83 -7.67
C SER A 136 17.06 6.47 -8.34
N LEU A 137 15.81 5.97 -8.34
CA LEU A 137 15.46 4.74 -9.03
C LEU A 137 15.64 4.90 -10.55
N ALA A 138 15.13 5.98 -11.14
CA ALA A 138 15.28 6.25 -12.58
C ALA A 138 16.75 6.36 -13.02
N LEU A 139 17.60 7.00 -12.21
CA LEU A 139 19.03 7.15 -12.49
C LEU A 139 19.75 5.80 -12.55
N ILE A 140 19.47 4.89 -11.61
CA ILE A 140 20.08 3.55 -11.59
C ILE A 140 19.70 2.76 -12.85
N TYR A 141 18.43 2.81 -13.26
CA TYR A 141 17.98 2.13 -14.48
C TYR A 141 18.59 2.75 -15.75
N LEU A 142 18.75 4.07 -15.79
CA LEU A 142 19.40 4.76 -16.90
C LEU A 142 20.88 4.37 -17.00
N VAL A 143 21.61 4.37 -15.88
CA VAL A 143 23.01 3.90 -15.83
C VAL A 143 23.11 2.44 -16.26
N ALA A 144 22.23 1.57 -15.78
CA ALA A 144 22.20 0.16 -16.19
C ALA A 144 21.95 0.01 -17.70
N ALA A 145 21.01 0.77 -18.27
CA ALA A 145 20.73 0.76 -19.71
C ALA A 145 21.94 1.21 -20.53
N VAL A 146 22.63 2.29 -20.11
CA VAL A 146 23.86 2.76 -20.76
C VAL A 146 24.95 1.69 -20.72
N LEU A 147 25.15 1.04 -19.58
CA LEU A 147 26.13 -0.05 -19.44
C LEU A 147 25.80 -1.25 -20.33
N ILE A 148 24.53 -1.65 -20.41
CA ILE A 148 24.08 -2.74 -21.29
C ILE A 148 24.34 -2.38 -22.76
N ILE A 149 23.94 -1.19 -23.20
CA ILE A 149 24.15 -0.72 -24.58
C ILE A 149 25.65 -0.66 -24.90
N GLY A 150 26.46 -0.09 -24.00
CA GLY A 150 27.91 -0.02 -24.16
C GLY A 150 28.56 -1.41 -24.23
N GLY A 151 28.12 -2.35 -23.39
CA GLY A 151 28.60 -3.73 -23.39
C GLY A 151 28.26 -4.47 -24.68
N ILE A 152 27.02 -4.36 -25.16
CA ILE A 152 26.58 -4.93 -26.45
C ILE A 152 27.41 -4.35 -27.60
N TRP A 153 27.62 -3.03 -27.60
CA TRP A 153 28.41 -2.36 -28.63
C TRP A 153 29.86 -2.87 -28.67
N LEU A 154 30.50 -3.08 -27.52
CA LEU A 154 31.88 -3.55 -27.43
C LEU A 154 32.05 -5.00 -27.92
N ILE A 155 31.05 -5.86 -27.68
CA ILE A 155 31.00 -7.23 -28.21
C ILE A 155 30.80 -7.21 -29.73
N ALA A 156 29.86 -6.41 -30.22
CA ALA A 156 29.59 -6.28 -31.65
C ALA A 156 30.78 -5.67 -32.42
N ALA A 157 31.47 -4.70 -31.82
CA ALA A 157 32.67 -4.08 -32.38
C ALA A 157 33.84 -5.08 -32.48
N ARG A 158 34.03 -5.96 -31.48
CA ARG A 158 35.02 -7.04 -31.55
C ARG A 158 34.71 -8.09 -32.62
N GLY A 159 33.43 -8.41 -32.83
CA GLY A 159 32.99 -9.37 -33.86
C GLY A 159 33.28 -8.91 -35.30
N LYS A 160 33.23 -7.59 -35.56
CA LYS A 160 33.62 -7.02 -36.87
C LYS A 160 35.13 -7.11 -37.13
N SER A 161 35.97 -6.99 -36.10
CA SER A 161 37.43 -6.99 -36.25
C SER A 161 38.04 -8.37 -36.59
N ARG A 162 37.34 -9.49 -36.32
CA ARG A 162 37.83 -10.85 -36.61
C ARG A 162 37.44 -11.38 -37.99
N ARG A 163 36.57 -10.69 -38.73
CA ARG A 163 36.00 -11.17 -40.01
C ARG A 163 36.74 -10.63 -41.25
N GLY A 164 37.88 -9.97 -41.04
CA GLY A 164 38.70 -9.34 -42.07
C GLY A 164 40.09 -9.96 -42.26
N TRP A 165 40.28 -11.22 -41.87
CA TRP A 165 41.48 -12.01 -42.16
C TRP A 165 41.06 -13.27 -42.91
#